data_AF-X0UPR8-F1
#
_entry.id   AF-X0UPR8-F1
#
_cell.length_a   1.000
_cell.length_b   1.000
_cell.length_c   1.000
_cell.angle_alpha   90.00
_cell.angle_beta   90.00
_cell.angle_gamma   90.00
#
_symmetry.space_group_name_H-M   'P 1'
#
loop_
_entity.id
_entity.type
_entity.pdbx_description
1 polymer ?
#
loop_
_entity_poly.entity_id
_entity_poly.type
_entity_poly.pdbx_seq_one_letter_code
_entity_poly.pdbx_strand_id
1 'polypeptide(L)'
;MDADPEDIRADLFGGRDKIKVKNVSDMLMDIAEQGLIFYYQDKETKENYLSIPKWKEVNVIPTIRTKASNIPCYSEDVHKCLQDVNKCMYSIEENRVEEKRIEKKSYAKNVLLLESEYQSLLADYFKGNEELLKQGIEKLDAYKESSGKVYKSDAGAIRSWVAPQIMDSKVSAEDKAWGIR
;
A
#
# COMPACT_ATOMS: atom_id res chain seq x y z
N MET A 1 -18.42 8.08 30.33
CA MET A 1 -17.79 6.75 30.38
C MET A 1 -16.35 6.98 30.75
N ASP A 2 -15.79 6.16 31.63
CA ASP A 2 -14.37 6.19 31.93
C ASP A 2 -13.62 5.94 30.63
N ALA A 3 -12.66 6.81 30.32
CA ALA A 3 -12.09 6.94 28.99
C ALA A 3 -10.57 6.98 29.06
N ASP A 4 -10.00 6.09 29.85
CA ASP A 4 -8.56 5.98 29.91
C ASP A 4 -8.02 5.49 28.56
N PRO A 5 -7.04 6.21 27.96
CA PRO A 5 -6.51 5.84 26.65
C PRO A 5 -5.91 4.43 26.59
N GLU A 6 -5.52 3.86 27.74
CA GLU A 6 -5.03 2.48 27.83
C GLU A 6 -6.15 1.46 27.66
N ASP A 7 -7.29 1.67 28.31
CA ASP A 7 -8.46 0.79 28.22
C ASP A 7 -9.09 0.87 26.83
N ILE A 8 -9.24 2.09 26.30
CA ILE A 8 -9.73 2.30 24.92
C ILE A 8 -8.82 1.62 23.91
N ARG A 9 -7.50 1.69 24.13
CA ARG A 9 -6.53 1.01 23.28
C ARG A 9 -6.71 -0.50 23.34
N ALA A 10 -6.85 -1.05 24.55
CA ALA A 10 -7.01 -2.48 24.77
C ALA A 10 -8.31 -3.01 24.13
N ASP A 11 -9.42 -2.28 24.26
CA ASP A 11 -10.72 -2.67 23.73
C ASP A 11 -10.81 -2.60 22.20
N LEU A 12 -10.29 -1.52 21.59
CA LEU A 12 -10.43 -1.31 20.15
C LEU A 12 -9.37 -2.05 19.32
N PHE A 13 -8.12 -2.06 19.79
CA PHE A 13 -6.98 -2.56 19.01
C PHE A 13 -6.38 -3.86 19.57
N GLY A 14 -6.80 -4.28 20.77
CA GLY A 14 -6.28 -5.47 21.42
C GLY A 14 -4.76 -5.42 21.70
N GLY A 15 -4.19 -6.57 22.06
CA GLY A 15 -2.76 -6.70 22.38
C GLY A 15 -1.84 -6.94 21.17
N ARG A 16 -2.37 -7.08 19.95
CA ARG A 16 -1.57 -7.40 18.75
C ARG A 16 -0.98 -6.16 18.10
N ASP A 17 -1.65 -5.02 18.25
CA ASP A 17 -1.26 -3.79 17.59
C ASP A 17 -0.23 -3.00 18.41
N LYS A 18 0.86 -2.61 17.73
CA LYS A 18 1.97 -1.82 18.30
C LYS A 18 1.64 -0.32 18.39
N ILE A 19 0.37 0.04 18.54
CA ILE A 19 -0.06 1.43 18.64
C ILE A 19 0.35 1.94 20.02
N LYS A 20 0.95 3.13 20.10
CA LYS A 20 1.33 3.74 21.38
C LYS A 20 0.10 4.39 22.02
N VAL A 21 0.01 4.34 23.35
CA VAL A 21 -1.07 5.01 24.12
C VAL A 21 -1.16 6.50 23.77
N LYS A 22 -0.01 7.16 23.57
CA LYS A 22 0.06 8.55 23.11
C LYS A 22 -0.71 8.78 21.81
N ASN A 23 -0.55 7.89 20.82
CA ASN A 23 -1.24 8.04 19.54
C ASN A 23 -2.76 7.93 19.69
N VAL A 24 -3.24 7.12 20.63
CA VAL A 24 -4.67 6.99 20.93
C VAL A 24 -5.18 8.28 21.58
N SER A 25 -4.42 8.86 22.51
CA SER A 25 -4.75 10.16 23.11
C SER A 25 -4.79 11.28 22.06
N ASP A 26 -3.80 11.34 21.17
CA ASP A 26 -3.75 12.34 20.09
C ASP A 26 -4.96 12.19 19.16
N MET A 27 -5.30 10.95 18.80
CA MET A 27 -6.48 10.65 17.98
C MET A 27 -7.80 11.05 18.67
N LEU A 28 -7.94 10.83 19.98
CA LEU A 28 -9.12 11.24 20.73
C LEU A 28 -9.27 12.77 20.76
N MET A 29 -8.15 13.51 20.86
CA MET A 29 -8.17 14.96 20.75
C MET A 29 -8.60 15.41 19.35
N ASP A 30 -8.05 14.82 18.28
CA ASP A 30 -8.42 15.16 16.90
C ASP A 30 -9.93 14.96 16.64
N ILE A 31 -10.50 13.84 17.14
CA ILE A 31 -11.92 13.54 17.00
C ILE A 31 -12.77 14.51 17.84
N ALA A 32 -12.28 14.94 18.99
CA ALA A 32 -12.94 15.94 19.82
C ALA A 32 -12.93 17.33 19.19
N GLU A 33 -11.82 17.71 18.54
CA GLU A 33 -11.71 18.96 17.77
C GLU A 33 -12.70 19.00 16.60
N GLN A 34 -12.95 17.84 15.98
CA GLN A 34 -13.98 17.70 14.93
C GLN A 34 -15.42 17.76 15.48
N GLY A 35 -15.60 17.83 16.80
CA GLY A 35 -16.90 17.93 17.46
C GLY A 35 -17.70 16.62 17.43
N LEU A 36 -17.05 15.50 17.14
CA LEU A 36 -17.68 14.17 17.08
C LEU A 36 -17.84 13.56 18.46
N ILE A 37 -16.93 13.88 19.38
CA ILE A 37 -16.93 13.44 20.77
C ILE A 37 -16.62 14.62 21.69
N PHE A 38 -17.05 14.51 22.95
CA PHE A 38 -16.52 15.30 24.04
C PHE A 38 -15.52 14.46 24.83
N TYR A 39 -14.26 14.87 24.80
CA TYR A 39 -13.18 14.27 25.57
C TYR A 39 -12.63 15.33 26.52
N TYR A 40 -12.67 15.07 27.83
CA TYR A 40 -12.24 16.02 28.85
C TYR A 40 -11.68 15.32 30.08
N GLN A 41 -10.80 16.01 30.80
CA GLN A 41 -10.24 15.55 32.06
C GLN A 41 -10.89 16.31 33.22
N ASP A 42 -11.35 15.59 34.24
CA ASP A 42 -11.88 16.24 35.43
C ASP A 42 -10.74 16.87 36.25
N LYS A 43 -11.00 18.06 36.80
CA LYS A 43 -10.01 18.84 37.53
C LYS A 43 -9.73 18.27 38.92
N GLU A 44 -10.70 17.61 39.53
CA GLU A 44 -10.57 17.06 40.89
C GLU A 44 -10.00 15.65 40.89
N THR A 45 -10.55 14.75 40.07
CA THR A 45 -10.11 13.34 40.04
C THR A 45 -8.95 13.08 39.08
N LYS A 46 -8.71 13.99 38.11
CA LYS A 46 -7.76 13.82 36.99
C LYS A 46 -8.09 12.66 36.05
N GLU A 47 -9.30 12.13 36.13
CA GLU A 47 -9.77 11.05 35.27
C GLU A 47 -10.23 11.59 33.92
N ASN A 48 -10.07 10.77 32.88
CA ASN A 48 -10.49 11.10 31.52
C ASN A 48 -11.90 10.58 31.27
N TYR A 49 -12.74 11.44 30.72
CA TYR A 49 -14.12 11.13 30.39
C TYR A 49 -14.39 11.34 28.90
N LEU A 50 -15.13 10.38 28.33
CA LEU A 50 -15.63 10.42 26.96
C LEU A 50 -17.16 10.47 26.97
N SER A 51 -17.72 11.36 26.16
CA SER A 51 -19.16 11.47 25.89
C SER A 51 -19.40 11.68 24.41
N ILE A 52 -20.26 10.87 23.80
CA ILE A 52 -20.65 11.02 22.40
C ILE A 52 -21.96 11.83 22.34
N PRO A 53 -21.96 13.04 21.75
CA PRO A 53 -23.18 13.83 21.58
C PRO A 53 -24.24 13.03 20.82
N LYS A 54 -25.50 13.12 21.27
CA LYS A 54 -26.66 12.47 20.63
C LYS A 54 -26.57 10.94 20.51
N TRP A 55 -25.66 10.28 21.23
CA TRP A 55 -25.54 8.81 21.21
C TRP A 55 -26.87 8.10 21.50
N LYS A 56 -27.64 8.64 22.45
CA LYS A 56 -28.98 8.13 22.78
C LYS A 56 -29.99 8.32 21.65
N GLU A 57 -29.89 9.39 20.86
CA GLU A 57 -30.78 9.68 19.72
C GLU A 57 -30.43 8.80 18.51
N VAL A 58 -29.14 8.60 18.25
CA VAL A 58 -28.63 7.76 17.14
C VAL A 58 -28.89 6.27 17.40
N ASN A 59 -28.76 5.82 18.65
CA ASN A 59 -29.05 4.43 19.02
C ASN A 59 -30.51 4.15 19.37
N VAL A 60 -31.43 5.12 19.18
CA VAL A 60 -32.83 4.75 19.00
C VAL A 60 -32.96 4.17 17.59
N ILE A 61 -32.42 2.97 17.35
CA ILE A 61 -33.01 2.12 16.32
C ILE A 61 -34.40 1.85 16.88
N PRO A 62 -35.47 2.42 16.31
CA PRO A 62 -36.78 2.02 16.77
C PRO A 62 -36.84 0.54 16.41
N THR A 63 -37.02 -0.34 17.39
CA THR A 63 -37.64 -1.66 17.17
C THR A 63 -39.09 -1.50 16.72
N ILE A 64 -39.40 -0.46 15.93
CA ILE A 64 -40.50 -0.45 15.00
C ILE A 64 -40.16 -1.60 14.08
N ARG A 65 -40.75 -2.76 14.40
CA ARG A 65 -40.96 -3.91 13.51
C ARG A 65 -40.73 -3.41 12.11
N THR A 66 -39.59 -3.78 11.53
CA THR A 66 -39.27 -3.51 10.13
C THR A 66 -40.57 -3.64 9.37
N LYS A 67 -41.20 -2.51 9.00
CA LYS A 67 -42.22 -2.55 7.96
C LYS A 67 -41.46 -3.25 6.86
N ALA A 68 -41.88 -4.47 6.52
CA ALA A 68 -41.21 -5.27 5.51
C ALA A 68 -40.88 -4.30 4.40
N SER A 69 -39.59 -4.08 4.18
CA SER A 69 -39.14 -3.01 3.30
C SER A 69 -39.94 -3.14 2.02
N ASN A 70 -40.47 -2.05 1.46
CA ASN A 70 -41.12 -2.11 0.14
C ASN A 70 -40.13 -2.52 -0.97
N ILE A 71 -38.89 -2.84 -0.62
CA ILE A 71 -37.99 -3.65 -1.43
C ILE A 71 -38.73 -4.97 -1.69
N PRO A 72 -39.18 -5.23 -2.92
CA PRO A 72 -39.81 -6.50 -3.24
C PRO A 72 -38.86 -7.61 -2.81
N CYS A 73 -39.39 -8.64 -2.14
CA CYS A 73 -38.64 -9.86 -1.90
C CYS A 73 -38.03 -10.28 -3.25
N TYR A 74 -36.71 -10.49 -3.29
CA TYR A 74 -35.95 -10.79 -4.50
C TYR A 74 -36.76 -11.73 -5.39
N SER A 75 -37.22 -11.26 -6.56
CA SER A 75 -37.77 -12.20 -7.53
C SER A 75 -36.62 -13.09 -7.99
N GLU A 76 -36.89 -14.38 -8.17
CA GLU A 76 -35.89 -15.36 -8.62
C GLU A 76 -35.21 -14.93 -9.94
N ASP A 77 -35.90 -14.11 -10.74
CA ASP A 77 -35.36 -13.50 -11.96
C ASP A 77 -34.22 -12.50 -11.70
N VAL A 78 -34.28 -11.72 -10.62
CA VAL A 78 -33.18 -10.81 -10.22
C VAL A 78 -31.97 -11.61 -9.74
N HIS A 79 -32.20 -12.79 -9.15
CA HIS A 79 -31.10 -13.68 -8.76
C HIS A 79 -30.38 -14.27 -9.98
N LYS A 80 -31.12 -14.57 -11.07
CA LYS A 80 -30.52 -14.94 -12.36
C LYS A 80 -29.71 -13.79 -12.97
N CYS A 81 -30.27 -12.58 -13.00
CA CYS A 81 -29.54 -11.41 -13.51
C CYS A 81 -28.29 -11.12 -12.67
N LEU A 82 -28.36 -11.15 -11.34
CA LEU A 82 -27.21 -10.96 -10.45
C LEU A 82 -26.18 -12.09 -10.56
N GLN A 83 -26.61 -13.34 -10.76
CA GLN A 83 -25.69 -14.45 -11.03
C GLN A 83 -24.97 -14.28 -12.36
N ASP A 84 -25.62 -13.73 -13.39
CA ASP A 84 -24.97 -13.47 -14.68
C ASP A 84 -24.06 -12.22 -14.63
N VAL A 85 -24.41 -11.17 -13.88
CA VAL A 85 -23.47 -10.04 -13.65
C VAL A 85 -22.30 -10.49 -12.78
N ASN A 86 -22.55 -11.33 -11.77
CA ASN A 86 -21.49 -11.91 -10.95
C ASN A 86 -20.72 -13.02 -11.66
N LYS A 87 -21.23 -13.65 -12.72
CA LYS A 87 -20.41 -14.53 -13.56
C LYS A 87 -19.38 -13.73 -14.33
N CYS A 88 -19.72 -12.52 -14.78
CA CYS A 88 -18.74 -11.60 -15.33
C CYS A 88 -17.82 -11.01 -14.26
N MET A 89 -18.29 -10.77 -13.03
CA MET A 89 -17.44 -10.19 -11.96
C MET A 89 -16.54 -11.22 -11.24
N TYR A 90 -17.00 -12.45 -11.04
CA TYR A 90 -16.17 -13.55 -10.52
C TYR A 90 -15.30 -14.20 -11.57
N SER A 91 -15.60 -14.04 -12.87
CA SER A 91 -14.58 -14.33 -13.90
C SER A 91 -13.47 -13.27 -13.93
N ILE A 92 -13.71 -12.06 -13.38
CA ILE A 92 -12.67 -11.06 -13.15
C ILE A 92 -11.93 -11.35 -11.83
N GLU A 93 -12.59 -11.84 -10.79
CA GLU A 93 -11.94 -12.12 -9.50
C GLU A 93 -11.15 -13.43 -9.45
N GLU A 94 -11.61 -14.50 -10.10
CA GLU A 94 -10.79 -15.72 -10.22
C GLU A 94 -9.61 -15.53 -11.20
N ASN A 95 -9.69 -14.57 -12.13
CA ASN A 95 -8.50 -14.09 -12.88
C ASN A 95 -7.64 -13.07 -12.12
N ARG A 96 -8.13 -12.44 -11.04
CA ARG A 96 -7.35 -11.48 -10.25
C ARG A 96 -6.51 -12.15 -9.15
N VAL A 97 -6.93 -13.31 -8.65
CA VAL A 97 -6.09 -14.12 -7.75
C VAL A 97 -5.08 -14.96 -8.55
N GLU A 98 -5.38 -15.23 -9.82
CA GLU A 98 -4.45 -15.76 -10.82
C GLU A 98 -3.72 -14.67 -11.62
N GLU A 99 -3.72 -13.40 -11.17
CA GLU A 99 -2.73 -12.43 -11.61
C GLU A 99 -1.39 -12.90 -11.07
N LYS A 100 -0.83 -13.84 -11.83
CA LYS A 100 0.51 -14.37 -11.87
C LYS A 100 1.26 -14.06 -10.58
N ARG A 101 1.62 -15.12 -9.86
CA ARG A 101 2.98 -15.18 -9.33
C ARG A 101 3.92 -14.92 -10.50
N ILE A 102 4.15 -13.65 -10.86
CA ILE A 102 5.12 -13.26 -11.87
C ILE A 102 6.42 -13.52 -11.14
N GLU A 103 6.89 -14.75 -11.28
CA GLU A 103 8.13 -15.19 -10.68
C GLU A 103 9.22 -14.25 -11.17
N LYS A 104 9.92 -13.62 -10.23
CA LYS A 104 11.11 -12.83 -10.54
C LYS A 104 12.13 -13.77 -11.14
N LYS A 105 12.58 -13.48 -12.36
CA LYS A 105 13.68 -14.21 -12.97
C LYS A 105 14.99 -13.66 -12.40
N SER A 106 15.94 -14.56 -12.15
CA SER A 106 17.31 -14.17 -11.83
C SER A 106 18.00 -13.78 -13.14
N TYR A 107 18.39 -12.52 -13.24
CA TYR A 107 19.18 -12.02 -14.39
C TYR A 107 20.68 -12.03 -14.08
N ALA A 108 21.06 -12.01 -12.80
CA ALA A 108 22.42 -12.24 -12.32
C ALA A 108 22.39 -12.97 -10.98
N LYS A 109 23.55 -13.15 -10.33
CA LYS A 109 23.67 -13.92 -9.09
C LYS A 109 22.89 -13.29 -7.92
N ASN A 110 22.92 -11.96 -7.82
CA ASN A 110 22.25 -11.21 -6.76
C ASN A 110 21.15 -10.28 -7.27
N VAL A 111 20.82 -10.30 -8.58
CA VAL A 111 19.85 -9.38 -9.19
C VAL A 111 18.62 -10.13 -9.67
N LEU A 112 17.48 -9.79 -9.08
CA LEU A 112 16.17 -10.40 -9.35
C LEU A 112 15.24 -9.33 -9.95
N LEU A 113 14.74 -9.58 -11.15
CA LEU A 113 13.83 -8.67 -11.85
C LEU A 113 12.61 -9.43 -12.36
N LEU A 114 11.47 -8.75 -12.45
CA LEU A 114 10.34 -9.25 -13.25
C LEU A 114 10.64 -9.03 -14.74
N GLU A 115 10.08 -9.89 -15.59
CA GLU A 115 10.17 -9.69 -17.05
C GLU A 115 9.60 -8.33 -17.47
N SER A 116 8.48 -7.91 -16.86
CA SER A 116 7.90 -6.59 -17.09
C SER A 116 8.86 -5.46 -16.71
N GLU A 117 9.56 -5.57 -15.58
CA GLU A 117 10.55 -4.59 -15.15
C GLU A 117 11.74 -4.54 -16.11
N TYR A 118 12.22 -5.70 -16.58
CA TYR A 118 13.30 -5.77 -17.56
C TYR A 118 12.92 -5.07 -18.87
N GLN A 119 11.71 -5.33 -19.39
CA GLN A 119 11.21 -4.68 -20.60
C GLN A 119 11.02 -3.18 -20.42
N SER A 120 10.49 -2.72 -19.28
CA SER A 120 10.36 -1.29 -18.97
C SER A 120 11.72 -0.60 -18.88
N LEU A 121 12.71 -1.22 -18.23
CA LEU A 121 14.08 -0.68 -18.18
C LEU A 121 14.66 -0.54 -19.59
N LEU A 122 14.48 -1.57 -20.42
CA LEU A 122 14.97 -1.59 -21.79
C LEU A 122 14.34 -0.47 -22.63
N ALA A 123 13.02 -0.30 -22.55
CA ALA A 123 12.28 0.70 -23.31
C ALA A 123 12.56 2.13 -22.84
N ASP A 124 12.43 2.40 -21.54
CA ASP A 124 12.41 3.76 -21.00
C ASP A 124 13.81 4.34 -20.82
N TYR A 125 14.77 3.50 -20.37
CA TYR A 125 16.11 3.96 -20.02
C TYR A 125 17.14 3.59 -21.09
N PHE A 126 17.13 2.36 -21.58
CA PHE A 126 18.17 1.90 -22.52
C PHE A 126 17.78 2.04 -24.00
N LYS A 127 16.62 2.62 -24.32
CA LYS A 127 16.13 2.86 -25.70
C LYS A 127 16.21 1.61 -26.60
N GLY A 128 15.90 0.44 -26.06
CA GLY A 128 15.97 -0.83 -26.79
C GLY A 128 17.38 -1.46 -26.86
N ASN A 129 18.39 -0.89 -26.22
CA ASN A 129 19.74 -1.43 -26.21
C ASN A 129 19.94 -2.46 -25.09
N GLU A 130 19.81 -3.74 -25.43
CA GLU A 130 19.94 -4.85 -24.48
C GLU A 130 21.36 -5.00 -23.91
N GLU A 131 22.40 -4.65 -24.68
CA GLU A 131 23.78 -4.77 -24.24
C GLU A 131 24.07 -3.82 -23.07
N LEU A 132 23.56 -2.58 -23.14
CA LEU A 132 23.72 -1.61 -22.05
C LEU A 132 22.97 -2.02 -20.80
N LEU A 133 21.77 -2.61 -20.96
CA LEU A 133 21.02 -3.13 -19.82
C LEU A 133 21.77 -4.30 -19.16
N LYS A 134 22.36 -5.22 -19.94
CA LYS A 134 23.19 -6.32 -19.42
C LYS A 134 24.41 -5.81 -18.66
N GLN A 135 25.14 -4.84 -19.21
CA GLN A 135 26.26 -4.19 -18.51
C GLN A 135 25.80 -3.53 -17.21
N GLY A 136 24.61 -2.95 -17.18
CA GLY A 136 24.04 -2.38 -15.97
C GLY A 136 23.67 -3.39 -14.91
N ILE A 137 23.08 -4.52 -15.31
CA ILE A 137 22.78 -5.62 -14.41
C ILE A 137 24.08 -6.19 -13.81
N GLU A 138 25.12 -6.40 -14.62
CA GLU A 138 26.42 -6.89 -14.17
C GLU A 138 27.10 -5.92 -13.19
N LYS A 139 27.06 -4.61 -13.50
CA LYS A 139 27.59 -3.58 -12.61
C LYS A 139 26.87 -3.54 -11.27
N LEU A 140 25.55 -3.69 -11.26
CA LEU A 140 24.78 -3.78 -10.03
C LEU A 140 25.11 -5.05 -9.25
N ASP A 141 25.26 -6.19 -9.94
CA ASP A 141 25.60 -7.47 -9.32
C ASP A 141 26.96 -7.42 -8.61
N ALA A 142 27.99 -6.94 -9.31
CA ALA A 142 29.33 -6.77 -8.75
C ALA A 142 29.34 -5.78 -7.56
N TYR A 143 28.51 -4.74 -7.60
CA TYR A 143 28.35 -3.82 -6.48
C TYR A 143 27.69 -4.47 -5.27
N LYS A 144 26.64 -5.27 -5.47
CA LYS A 144 25.98 -5.99 -4.37
C LYS A 144 26.92 -7.03 -3.76
N GLU A 145 27.71 -7.71 -4.58
CA GLU A 145 28.70 -8.70 -4.13
C GLU A 145 29.84 -8.04 -3.34
N SER A 146 30.39 -6.92 -3.83
CA SER A 146 31.51 -6.24 -3.17
C SER A 146 31.11 -5.38 -1.96
N SER A 147 29.97 -4.68 -2.03
CA SER A 147 29.51 -3.77 -0.97
C SER A 147 28.59 -4.43 0.06
N GLY A 148 28.03 -5.61 -0.22
CA GLY A 148 27.05 -6.29 0.64
C GLY A 148 25.71 -5.55 0.78
N LYS A 149 25.43 -4.55 -0.07
CA LYS A 149 24.20 -3.74 0.02
C LYS A 149 23.03 -4.45 -0.64
N VAL A 150 21.88 -4.36 0.00
CA VAL A 150 20.60 -4.89 -0.50
C VAL A 150 19.65 -3.74 -0.76
N TYR A 151 19.10 -3.70 -1.97
CA TYR A 151 18.12 -2.70 -2.37
C TYR A 151 16.70 -3.24 -2.21
N LYS A 152 15.75 -2.34 -1.94
CA LYS A 152 14.31 -2.69 -1.84
C LYS A 152 13.76 -3.23 -3.17
N SER A 153 14.28 -2.74 -4.30
CA SER A 153 13.99 -3.22 -5.64
C SER A 153 15.24 -3.04 -6.51
N ASP A 154 15.70 -4.13 -7.13
CA ASP A 154 16.84 -4.08 -8.04
C ASP A 154 16.53 -3.23 -9.28
N ALA A 155 15.29 -3.29 -9.79
CA ALA A 155 14.84 -2.42 -10.88
C ALA A 155 14.91 -0.93 -10.50
N GLY A 156 14.62 -0.58 -9.24
CA GLY A 156 14.78 0.79 -8.74
C GLY A 156 16.25 1.23 -8.69
N ALA A 157 17.15 0.34 -8.26
CA ALA A 157 18.58 0.62 -8.22
C ALA A 157 19.15 0.83 -9.63
N ILE A 158 18.72 0.02 -10.60
CA ILE A 158 19.13 0.18 -12.00
C ILE A 158 18.71 1.56 -12.53
N ARG A 159 17.46 1.96 -12.30
CA ARG A 159 16.94 3.28 -12.75
C ARG A 159 17.66 4.46 -12.12
N SER A 160 17.87 4.41 -10.81
CA SER A 160 18.37 5.58 -10.07
C SER A 160 19.88 5.73 -10.13
N TRP A 161 20.62 4.63 -10.19
CA TRP A 161 22.06 4.65 -9.98
C TRP A 161 22.84 4.16 -11.19
N VAL A 162 22.41 3.05 -11.79
CA VAL A 162 23.15 2.41 -12.88
C VAL A 162 22.94 3.13 -14.21
N ALA A 163 21.70 3.48 -14.55
CA ALA A 163 21.36 4.10 -15.82
C ALA A 163 22.12 5.42 -16.07
N PRO A 164 22.19 6.37 -15.11
CA PRO A 164 23.00 7.59 -15.28
C PRO A 164 24.47 7.28 -15.56
N GLN A 165 25.06 6.35 -14.81
CA GLN A 165 26.48 6.05 -14.95
C GLN A 165 26.86 5.43 -16.30
N ILE A 166 25.98 4.62 -16.90
CA ILE A 166 26.24 4.02 -18.21
C ILE A 166 26.08 5.03 -19.32
N MET A 167 25.05 5.89 -19.23
CA MET A 167 24.84 6.98 -20.18
C MET A 167 26.02 7.97 -20.15
N ASP A 168 26.45 8.39 -18.96
CA ASP A 168 27.58 9.31 -18.81
C ASP A 168 28.89 8.68 -19.31
N SER A 169 29.07 7.37 -19.12
CA SER A 169 30.25 6.65 -19.64
C SER A 169 30.27 6.60 -21.16
N LYS A 170 29.12 6.51 -21.83
CA LYS A 170 29.00 6.56 -23.30
C LYS A 170 29.33 7.95 -23.85
N VAL A 171 28.78 9.01 -23.25
CA VAL A 171 29.08 10.40 -23.65
C VAL A 171 30.59 10.67 -23.51
N SER A 172 31.20 10.29 -22.38
CA SER A 172 32.64 10.46 -22.18
C SER A 172 33.51 9.61 -23.13
N ALA A 173 33.04 8.43 -23.53
CA ALA A 173 33.74 7.60 -24.50
C ALA A 173 33.65 8.18 -25.93
N GLU A 174 32.50 8.74 -26.30
CA GLU A 174 32.29 9.41 -27.58
C GLU A 174 33.07 10.73 -27.68
N ASP A 175 33.11 11.52 -26.60
CA ASP A 175 33.92 12.74 -26.52
C ASP A 175 35.43 12.47 -26.63
N LYS A 176 35.90 11.36 -26.03
CA LYS A 176 37.29 10.89 -26.17
C LYS A 176 37.59 10.35 -27.56
N ALA A 177 36.61 9.75 -28.24
CA ALA A 177 36.77 9.23 -29.60
C ALA A 177 36.87 10.35 -30.65
N TRP A 178 36.22 11.50 -30.42
CA TRP A 178 36.29 12.66 -31.30
C TRP A 178 37.39 13.67 -30.95
N GLY A 179 38.17 13.42 -29.89
CA GLY A 179 39.36 14.22 -29.58
C GLY A 179 39.07 15.71 -29.38
N ILE A 180 37.87 16.07 -28.92
CA ILE A 180 37.55 17.45 -28.57
C ILE A 180 37.96 17.64 -27.11
N ARG A 181 39.15 18.22 -26.94
CA ARG A 181 39.69 18.66 -25.65
C ARG A 181 39.53 20.16 -25.51
#